data_AF-A0A091KZ18-F1
#
_entry.id   AF-A0A091KZ18-F1
#
_cell.length_a   1.000
_cell.length_b   1.000
_cell.length_c   1.000
_cell.angle_alpha   90.00
_cell.angle_beta   90.00
_cell.angle_gamma   90.00
#
_symmetry.space_group_name_H-M   'P 1'
#
loop_
_entity.id
_entity.type
_entity.pdbx_description
1 polymer ?
#
loop_
_entity_poly.entity_id
_entity_poly.type
_entity_poly.pdbx_seq_one_letter_code
_entity_poly.pdbx_strand_id
1 'polypeptide(L)'
;AAESFNYKKFFEMVGLKNKSPEDVKKVFHILDKDRSGFIEEEELKFVLKGFAPDGRDLSDKETKALLAAGDKDGDGKIGADEFATMVAE
;
A
#
# COMPACT_ATOMS: atom_id res chain seq x y z
N ALA A 1 -12.71 13.59 -14.16
CA ALA A 1 -13.31 12.59 -13.24
C ALA A 1 -12.17 11.98 -12.46
N ALA A 2 -12.27 11.94 -11.12
CA ALA A 2 -11.16 11.66 -10.19
C ALA A 2 -10.17 10.64 -10.76
N GLU A 3 -8.97 11.12 -11.07
CA GLU A 3 -7.94 10.33 -11.73
C GLU A 3 -7.62 9.13 -10.84
N SER A 4 -7.83 7.93 -11.37
CA SER A 4 -7.64 6.67 -10.66
C SER A 4 -6.25 6.64 -10.03
N PHE A 5 -6.17 6.50 -8.70
CA PHE A 5 -4.91 6.25 -8.01
C PHE A 5 -4.13 5.11 -8.70
N ASN A 6 -2.88 5.41 -9.08
CA ASN A 6 -1.98 4.45 -9.72
C ASN A 6 -0.84 4.11 -8.75
N TYR A 7 -0.95 2.94 -8.11
CA TYR A 7 0.00 2.49 -7.09
C TYR A 7 1.42 2.30 -7.63
N LYS A 8 1.57 1.85 -8.88
CA LYS A 8 2.89 1.66 -9.51
C LYS A 8 3.64 2.99 -9.62
N LYS A 9 2.95 4.01 -10.16
CA LYS A 9 3.51 5.36 -10.29
C LYS A 9 3.76 5.98 -8.92
N PHE A 10 2.89 5.71 -7.94
CA PHE A 10 3.07 6.18 -6.58
C PHE A 10 4.34 5.60 -5.93
N PHE A 11 4.53 4.27 -5.94
CA PHE A 11 5.72 3.63 -5.37
C PHE A 11 7.02 4.01 -6.10
N GLU A 12 6.95 4.29 -7.40
CA GLU A 12 8.06 4.88 -8.15
C GLU A 12 8.36 6.31 -7.67
N MET A 13 7.35 7.17 -7.56
CA MET A 13 7.51 8.57 -7.20
C MET A 13 8.01 8.77 -5.78
N VAL A 14 7.57 7.95 -4.82
CA VAL A 14 8.07 7.97 -3.43
C VAL A 14 9.42 7.25 -3.28
N GLY A 15 9.96 6.70 -4.37
CA GLY A 15 11.27 6.07 -4.43
C GLY A 15 11.33 4.69 -3.78
N LEU A 16 10.18 4.08 -3.46
CA LEU A 16 10.10 2.80 -2.75
C LEU A 16 10.61 1.64 -3.61
N LYS A 17 10.44 1.73 -4.94
CA LYS A 17 10.99 0.77 -5.92
C LYS A 17 12.52 0.59 -5.84
N ASN A 18 13.23 1.63 -5.40
CA ASN A 18 14.70 1.64 -5.33
C ASN A 18 15.20 1.37 -3.89
N LYS A 19 14.32 0.95 -2.98
CA LYS A 19 14.66 0.66 -1.60
C LYS A 19 15.03 -0.81 -1.40
N SER A 20 15.78 -1.06 -0.33
CA SER A 20 16.10 -2.42 0.09
C SER A 20 14.82 -3.15 0.55
N PRO A 21 14.77 -4.50 0.46
CA PRO A 21 13.65 -5.28 1.01
C PRO A 21 13.38 -4.97 2.49
N GLU A 22 14.42 -4.68 3.27
CA GLU A 22 14.30 -4.29 4.68
C GLU A 22 13.59 -2.95 4.85
N ASP A 23 13.87 -1.97 3.99
CA ASP A 23 13.20 -0.67 4.02
C ASP A 23 11.74 -0.76 3.54
N VAL A 24 11.47 -1.59 2.53
CA VAL A 24 10.09 -1.90 2.11
C VAL A 24 9.31 -2.53 3.26
N LYS A 25 9.94 -3.45 4.00
CA LYS A 25 9.35 -4.06 5.19
C LYS A 25 9.11 -3.03 6.32
N LYS A 26 10.02 -2.08 6.55
CA LYS A 26 9.77 -0.98 7.52
C LYS A 26 8.56 -0.16 7.13
N VAL A 27 8.40 0.14 5.83
CA VAL A 27 7.22 0.87 5.33
C VAL A 27 5.94 0.07 5.55
N PHE A 28 5.96 -1.23 5.27
CA PHE A 28 4.83 -2.12 5.61
C PHE A 28 4.44 -1.98 7.09
N HIS A 29 5.41 -2.00 8.02
CA HIS A 29 5.14 -1.88 9.46
C HIS A 29 4.67 -0.49 9.89
N ILE A 30 4.86 0.54 9.05
CA ILE A 30 4.31 1.89 9.29
C ILE A 30 2.85 1.96 8.86
N LEU A 31 2.48 1.18 7.84
CA LEU A 31 1.15 1.11 7.26
C LEU A 31 0.23 0.20 8.08
N ASP A 32 0.73 -0.96 8.53
CA ASP A 32 0.12 -1.85 9.52
C ASP A 32 0.12 -1.16 10.89
N LYS A 33 -0.97 -0.43 11.18
CA LYS A 33 -1.13 0.41 12.37
C LYS A 33 -1.44 -0.42 13.61
N ASP A 34 -2.26 -1.44 13.44
CA ASP A 34 -2.70 -2.29 14.55
C ASP A 34 -1.70 -3.41 14.87
N ARG A 35 -0.70 -3.63 13.98
CA ARG A 35 0.31 -4.68 14.06
C ARG A 35 -0.28 -6.07 13.95
N SER A 36 -1.33 -6.22 13.15
CA SER A 36 -1.93 -7.50 12.79
C SER A 36 -0.98 -8.38 11.97
N GLY A 37 0.04 -7.77 11.33
CA GLY A 37 0.91 -8.42 10.37
C GLY A 37 0.38 -8.36 8.94
N PHE A 38 -0.70 -7.62 8.72
CA PHE A 38 -1.36 -7.42 7.43
C PHE A 38 -1.75 -5.96 7.26
N ILE A 39 -1.91 -5.51 6.02
CA ILE A 39 -2.53 -4.22 5.72
C ILE A 39 -3.98 -4.47 5.32
N GLU A 40 -4.91 -4.04 6.15
CA GLU A 40 -6.34 -4.26 5.97
C GLU A 40 -6.99 -3.13 5.15
N GLU A 41 -8.22 -3.31 4.65
CA GLU A 41 -8.91 -2.30 3.83
C GLU A 41 -8.99 -0.92 4.53
N GLU A 42 -9.23 -0.91 5.84
CA GLU A 42 -9.33 0.32 6.65
C GLU A 42 -7.99 1.06 6.73
N GLU A 43 -6.88 0.34 6.81
CA GLU A 43 -5.53 0.92 6.86
C GLU A 43 -5.05 1.35 5.48
N LEU A 44 -5.37 0.53 4.46
CA LEU A 44 -5.03 0.77 3.07
C LEU A 44 -5.66 2.07 2.55
N LYS A 45 -6.84 2.44 3.06
CA LYS A 45 -7.50 3.73 2.78
C LYS A 45 -6.61 4.93 3.12
N PHE A 46 -5.76 4.79 4.14
CA PHE A 46 -4.86 5.83 4.63
C PHE A 46 -3.41 5.65 4.14
N VAL A 47 -3.16 4.76 3.16
CA VAL A 47 -1.80 4.43 2.71
C VAL A 47 -0.98 5.67 2.35
N LEU A 48 -1.57 6.68 1.72
CA LEU A 48 -0.89 7.92 1.34
C LEU A 48 -0.38 8.70 2.56
N LYS A 49 -1.12 8.66 3.67
CA LYS A 49 -0.75 9.32 4.93
C LYS A 49 0.45 8.66 5.62
N GLY A 50 0.77 7.42 5.27
CA GLY A 50 2.01 6.76 5.70
C GLY A 50 3.28 7.38 5.11
N PHE A 51 3.17 8.09 3.98
CA PHE A 51 4.31 8.68 3.26
C PHE A 51 4.32 10.21 3.31
N ALA A 52 3.16 10.84 3.27
CA ALA A 52 3.00 12.28 3.37
C ALA A 52 1.88 12.60 4.38
N PRO A 53 2.12 13.35 5.46
CA PRO A 53 1.13 13.59 6.51
C PRO A 53 -0.13 14.31 6.01
N ASP A 54 -0.02 15.07 4.93
CA ASP A 54 -1.07 15.79 4.21
C ASP A 54 -1.66 14.99 3.03
N GLY A 55 -1.28 13.72 2.89
CA GLY A 55 -1.85 12.80 1.92
C GLY A 55 -3.36 12.67 2.09
N ARG A 56 -4.10 12.71 0.98
CA ARG A 56 -5.55 12.45 0.99
C ARG A 56 -5.86 11.00 1.33
N ASP A 57 -7.10 10.74 1.72
CA ASP A 57 -7.62 9.39 1.79
C ASP A 57 -7.87 8.85 0.38
N LEU A 58 -7.67 7.55 0.21
CA LEU A 58 -8.19 6.85 -0.97
C LEU A 58 -9.71 6.79 -0.88
N SER A 59 -10.36 6.93 -2.04
CA SER A 59 -11.79 6.60 -2.14
C SER A 59 -11.98 5.09 -2.03
N ASP A 60 -13.16 4.63 -1.61
CA ASP A 60 -13.43 3.20 -1.45
C ASP A 60 -13.18 2.40 -2.76
N LYS A 61 -13.39 3.04 -3.92
CA LYS A 61 -13.08 2.45 -5.23
C LYS A 61 -11.57 2.29 -5.44
N GLU A 62 -10.77 3.26 -5.04
CA GLU A 62 -9.31 3.20 -5.14
C GLU A 62 -8.72 2.22 -4.14
N THR A 63 -9.24 2.19 -2.90
CA THR A 63 -8.84 1.22 -1.88
C THR A 63 -9.10 -0.19 -2.35
N LYS A 64 -10.30 -0.49 -2.87
CA LYS A 64 -10.63 -1.82 -3.40
C LYS A 64 -9.78 -2.20 -4.61
N ALA A 65 -9.50 -1.25 -5.50
CA ALA A 65 -8.63 -1.50 -6.64
C ALA A 65 -7.18 -1.78 -6.22
N LEU A 66 -6.70 -1.10 -5.17
CA LEU A 66 -5.38 -1.34 -4.60
C LEU A 66 -5.32 -2.69 -3.89
N LEU A 67 -6.34 -3.02 -3.09
CA LEU A 67 -6.46 -4.30 -2.41
C LEU A 67 -6.44 -5.44 -3.43
N ALA A 68 -7.30 -5.39 -4.44
CA ALA A 68 -7.36 -6.41 -5.49
C ALA A 68 -6.06 -6.52 -6.33
N ALA A 69 -5.21 -5.49 -6.34
CA ALA A 69 -3.92 -5.56 -6.99
C ALA A 69 -2.84 -6.21 -6.10
N GLY A 70 -2.91 -5.98 -4.79
CA GLY A 70 -1.93 -6.44 -3.79
C GLY A 70 -2.24 -7.82 -3.21
N ASP A 71 -3.50 -8.09 -2.88
CA ASP A 71 -4.00 -9.36 -2.33
C ASP A 71 -3.92 -10.46 -3.39
N LYS A 72 -2.89 -11.31 -3.32
CA LYS A 72 -2.63 -12.39 -4.28
C LYS A 72 -3.20 -13.72 -3.81
N ASP A 73 -3.34 -13.92 -2.51
CA ASP A 73 -3.88 -15.16 -1.94
C ASP A 73 -5.40 -15.13 -1.71
N GLY A 74 -6.03 -13.96 -1.79
CA GLY A 74 -7.47 -13.76 -1.71
C GLY A 74 -8.01 -13.73 -0.28
N ASP A 75 -7.17 -13.43 0.71
CA ASP A 75 -7.54 -13.41 2.12
C ASP A 75 -8.14 -12.08 2.59
N GLY A 76 -8.28 -11.11 1.67
CA GLY A 76 -8.92 -9.81 1.88
C GLY A 76 -8.03 -8.76 2.53
N LYS A 77 -6.74 -9.02 2.66
CA LYS A 77 -5.73 -8.13 3.24
C LYS A 77 -4.41 -8.29 2.47
N ILE A 78 -3.42 -7.46 2.76
CA ILE A 78 -2.11 -7.51 2.07
C ILE A 78 -1.04 -7.92 3.08
N GLY A 79 -0.42 -9.06 2.87
CA GLY A 79 0.73 -9.53 3.64
C GLY A 79 2.05 -8.82 3.27
N ALA A 80 3.08 -9.00 4.08
CA ALA A 80 4.39 -8.35 3.86
C ALA A 80 5.04 -8.73 2.51
N ASP A 81 4.95 -10.00 2.12
CA ASP A 81 5.53 -10.50 0.85
C ASP A 81 4.72 -10.02 -0.37
N GLU A 82 3.40 -9.92 -0.22
CA GLU A 82 2.51 -9.36 -1.24
C GLU A 82 2.75 -7.87 -1.44
N PHE A 83 2.90 -7.11 -0.35
CA PHE A 83 3.27 -5.70 -0.41
C PHE A 83 4.63 -5.52 -1.10
N ALA A 84 5.64 -6.34 -0.74
CA ALA A 84 6.94 -6.29 -1.38
C ALA A 84 6.87 -6.59 -2.89
N THR A 85 6.06 -7.58 -3.28
CA THR A 85 5.81 -7.92 -4.68
C THR A 85 5.12 -6.77 -5.42
N MET A 86 4.10 -6.17 -4.82
CA MET A 86 3.37 -5.03 -5.39
C MET A 86 4.26 -3.78 -5.57
N VAL A 87 5.20 -3.55 -4.65
CA VAL A 87 6.19 -2.46 -4.78
C VAL A 87 7.19 -2.74 -5.89
N ALA A 88 7.61 -3.99 -6.08
CA ALA A 88 8.60 -4.38 -7.09
C ALA A 88 8.04 -4.43 -8.52
N GLU A 89 6.72 -4.44 -8.71
CA GLU A 89 6.02 -4.47 -10.01
C GLU A 89 6.10 -3.14 -10.78
#